data_AF-T1CI59-F1
#
_entry.id   AF-T1CI59-F1
#
_cell.length_a   1.000
_cell.length_b   1.000
_cell.length_c   1.000
_cell.angle_alpha   90.00
_cell.angle_beta   90.00
_cell.angle_gamma   90.00
#
_symmetry.space_group_name_H-M   'P 1'
#
loop_
_entity.id
_entity.type
_entity.pdbx_description
1 polymer ?
#
loop_
_entity_poly.entity_id
_entity_poly.type
_entity_poly.pdbx_seq_one_letter_code
_entity_poly.pdbx_strand_id
1 'polypeptide(L)' 'MISLKACKNCRSISEGAKCPRCGGETSREWQGYLVVIDPEKSEIARKMGIHA' A
#
# COMPACT_ATOMS: atom_id res chain seq x y z
N MET A 1 -8.44 -13.85 -12.79
CA MET A 1 -9.16 -12.88 -11.94
C MET A 1 -8.12 -12.18 -11.07
N ILE A 2 -7.86 -10.90 -11.32
CA ILE A 2 -6.89 -10.09 -10.57
C ILE A 2 -7.50 -9.80 -9.19
N SER A 3 -6.77 -10.10 -8.11
CA SER A 3 -7.23 -9.87 -6.73
C SER A 3 -6.20 -9.00 -6.01
N LEU A 4 -6.53 -7.72 -5.88
CA LEU A 4 -5.71 -6.76 -5.14
C LEU A 4 -5.79 -7.07 -3.63
N LYS A 5 -4.62 -7.12 -3.00
CA LYS A 5 -4.44 -7.34 -1.57
C LYS A 5 -3.64 -6.20 -0.96
N ALA A 6 -3.95 -5.83 0.26
CA ALA A 6 -3.20 -4.83 1.01
C ALA A 6 -2.23 -5.49 1.98
N CYS A 7 -1.00 -4.98 2.05
CA CYS A 7 -0.04 -5.39 3.08
C CYS A 7 -0.53 -4.93 4.46
N LYS A 8 -0.56 -5.84 5.44
CA LYS A 8 -0.96 -5.52 6.83
C LYS A 8 0.03 -4.60 7.55
N ASN A 9 1.28 -4.54 7.08
CA ASN A 9 2.35 -3.76 7.72
C ASN A 9 2.48 -2.36 7.10
N CYS A 10 2.69 -2.29 5.78
CA CYS A 10 2.99 -1.04 5.09
C CYS A 10 1.87 -0.55 4.16
N ARG A 11 0.71 -1.22 4.15
CA ARG A 11 -0.52 -0.80 3.42
C ARG A 11 -0.40 -0.76 1.89
N SER A 12 0.73 -1.18 1.31
CA SER A 12 0.91 -1.24 -0.15
C SER A 12 -0.04 -2.27 -0.77
N ILE A 13 -0.59 -1.95 -1.93
CA ILE A 13 -1.47 -2.84 -2.68
C ILE A 13 -0.65 -3.68 -3.67
N SER A 14 -0.90 -4.99 -3.70
CA SER A 14 -0.22 -5.95 -4.60
C SER A 14 -1.08 -7.21 -4.77
N GLU A 15 -0.76 -8.06 -5.75
CA GLU A 15 -1.53 -9.31 -5.99
C GLU A 15 -0.98 -10.53 -5.21
N GLY A 16 0.28 -10.46 -4.80
CA GLY A 16 1.00 -11.55 -4.12
C GLY A 16 0.55 -11.77 -2.67
N ALA A 17 0.81 -12.96 -2.13
CA ALA A 17 0.57 -13.25 -0.71
C ALA A 17 1.54 -12.50 0.22
N LYS A 18 2.77 -12.26 -0.25
CA LYS A 18 3.79 -11.47 0.43
C LYS A 18 3.95 -10.11 -0.25
N CYS A 19 4.16 -9.08 0.56
CA CYS A 19 4.34 -7.71 0.11
C CYS A 19 5.69 -7.55 -0.59
N PRO A 20 5.72 -7.04 -1.84
CA PRO A 20 6.97 -6.84 -2.57
C PRO A 20 7.83 -5.70 -1.99
N ARG A 21 7.25 -4.82 -1.17
CA ARG A 21 7.96 -3.68 -0.55
C ARG A 21 8.65 -4.05 0.77
N CYS A 22 7.98 -4.79 1.65
CA CYS A 22 8.48 -5.06 3.01
C CYS A 22 8.49 -6.55 3.41
N GLY A 23 8.06 -7.47 2.54
CA GLY A 23 7.99 -8.91 2.84
C GLY A 23 6.84 -9.35 3.77
N GLY A 24 6.05 -8.40 4.30
CA GLY A 24 4.92 -8.69 5.17
C GLY A 24 3.77 -9.44 4.49
N GLU A 25 2.84 -9.97 5.28
CA GLU A 25 1.65 -10.65 4.75
C GLU A 25 0.63 -9.66 4.19
N THR A 26 -0.15 -10.12 3.22
CA THR A 26 -1.21 -9.35 2.57
C THR A 26 -2.60 -9.91 2.89
N SER A 27 -3.62 -9.06 2.81
CA SER A 27 -5.02 -9.38 3.07
C SER A 27 -5.89 -8.97 1.89
N ARG A 28 -6.93 -9.76 1.59
CA ARG A 28 -8.02 -9.36 0.67
C ARG A 28 -9.02 -8.43 1.34
N GLU A 29 -9.15 -8.55 2.66
CA GLU A 29 -9.96 -7.64 3.47
C GLU A 29 -9.17 -6.38 3.74
N TRP A 30 -9.49 -5.32 3.00
CA TRP A 30 -8.97 -3.97 3.17
C TRP A 30 -10.00 -2.96 2.67
N GLN A 31 -9.93 -1.72 3.17
CA GLN A 31 -10.84 -0.64 2.83
C GLN A 31 -10.09 0.66 2.63
N GLY A 32 -10.62 1.52 1.75
CA GLY A 32 -9.98 2.76 1.34
C GLY A 32 -8.86 2.53 0.33
N TYR A 33 -8.70 3.45 -0.62
CA TYR A 33 -7.67 3.39 -1.64
C TYR A 33 -7.03 4.77 -1.79
N LEU A 34 -5.71 4.82 -1.79
CA LEU A 34 -4.94 6.05 -2.02
C LEU A 34 -3.91 5.78 -3.10
N VAL A 35 -3.95 6.61 -4.14
CA VAL A 35 -2.90 6.65 -5.16
C VAL A 35 -2.02 7.87 -4.89
N VAL A 36 -0.74 7.65 -4.62
CA VAL A 36 0.25 8.70 -4.45
C VAL A 36 1.10 8.76 -5.72
N ILE A 37 1.00 9.86 -6.46
CA ILE A 37 1.78 10.07 -7.69
C ILE A 37 3.17 10.63 -7.38
N ASP A 38 3.23 11.67 -6.54
CA ASP A 38 4.46 12.32 -6.09
C ASP A 38 4.42 12.40 -4.55
N PRO A 39 5.10 11.47 -3.84
CA PRO A 39 5.13 11.45 -2.38
C PRO A 39 5.71 12.72 -1.76
N GLU A 40 6.73 13.31 -2.39
CA GLU A 40 7.44 14.47 -1.87
C GLU A 40 6.57 15.73 -1.89
N LYS A 41 5.68 15.87 -2.88
CA LYS A 41 4.74 17.00 -2.97
C LYS A 41 3.39 16.76 -2.31
N SER A 42 3.09 15.52 -1.88
CA SER A 42 1.79 15.17 -1.34
C SER A 42 1.73 15.34 0.18
N GLU A 43 0.96 16.34 0.63
CA GLU A 43 0.70 16.54 2.07
C GLU A 43 -0.01 15.32 2.69
N ILE A 44 -0.90 14.67 1.94
CA ILE A 44 -1.60 13.46 2.39
C ILE A 44 -0.60 12.32 2.57
N ALA A 45 0.30 12.10 1.60
CA ALA A 45 1.32 11.06 1.70
C ALA A 45 2.24 11.29 2.90
N ARG A 46 2.69 12.53 3.11
CA ARG A 46 3.50 12.93 4.27
C ARG A 46 2.78 12.64 5.59
N LYS A 47 1.51 13.02 5.73
CA LYS A 47 0.71 12.73 6.94
C LYS A 47 0.52 11.24 7.19
N MET A 48 0.56 10.42 6.13
CA MET A 48 0.43 8.96 6.21
C MET A 48 1.76 8.23 6.36
N GLY A 49 2.89 8.94 6.41
CA GLY A 49 4.23 8.35 6.47
C GLY A 49 4.64 7.60 5.20
N ILE A 50 4.07 7.97 4.05
CA ILE A 50 4.41 7.41 2.74
C ILE A 50 5.47 8.32 2.12
N HIS A 51 6.70 7.78 1.99
CA HIS A 51 7.86 8.46 1.42
C HIS A 51 8.37 7.70 0.17
N ALA A 52 9.17 8.38 -0.65
CA ALA A 52 9.80 7.82 -1.85
C ALA A 52 10.81 6.72 -1.52
#